data_AF-A0AAP0EC52-F1
#
_entry.id   AF-A0AAP0EC52-F1
#
_cell.length_a   1.000
_cell.length_b   1.000
_cell.length_c   1.000
_cell.angle_alpha   90.00
_cell.angle_beta   90.00
_cell.angle_gamma   90.00
#
_symmetry.space_group_name_H-M   'P 1'
#
loop_
_entity.id
_entity.type
_entity.pdbx_description
1 polymer ?
#
loop_
_entity_poly.entity_id
_entity_poly.type
_entity_poly.pdbx_seq_one_letter_code
_entity_poly.pdbx_strand_id
1 'polypeptide(L)'
;MASSATSRWIRPEVFPLFAAMGVAVGICGLQLIRNITTNPEVRVNKDNRAAGVLENFAEGEKYSEHGLRRFVRNKSPQIMPSINGFFSDPN
;
A
#
# COMPACT_ATOMS: atom_id res chain seq x y z
N MET A 1 -37.44 8.53 2.00
CA MET A 1 -37.46 7.15 2.53
C MET A 1 -36.18 6.47 2.10
N ALA A 2 -35.25 6.18 3.01
CA ALA A 2 -34.08 5.39 2.65
C ALA A 2 -34.53 3.99 2.19
N SER A 3 -33.90 3.45 1.14
CA SER A 3 -34.21 2.10 0.64
C SER A 3 -34.05 1.07 1.76
N SER A 4 -34.84 -0.01 1.73
CA SER A 4 -34.74 -1.15 2.68
C SER A 4 -33.30 -1.68 2.79
N ALA A 5 -32.53 -1.61 1.70
CA ALA A 5 -31.11 -1.96 1.73
C ALA A 5 -30.26 -0.95 2.53
N THR A 6 -30.51 0.35 2.38
CA THR A 6 -29.75 1.41 3.05
C THR A 6 -29.93 1.35 4.57
N SER A 7 -31.14 1.11 5.07
CA SER A 7 -31.39 0.97 6.52
C SER A 7 -30.84 -0.34 7.12
N ARG A 8 -30.56 -1.34 6.28
CA ARG A 8 -29.91 -2.59 6.70
C ARG A 8 -28.40 -2.45 6.85
N TRP A 9 -27.76 -1.69 5.96
CA TRP A 9 -26.30 -1.58 5.88
C TRP A 9 -25.73 -0.37 6.62
N ILE A 10 -26.47 0.74 6.73
CA ILE A 10 -26.01 1.92 7.49
C ILE A 10 -26.40 1.76 8.96
N ARG A 11 -25.68 0.89 9.67
CA ARG A 11 -25.80 0.69 11.10
C ARG A 11 -24.42 0.64 11.76
N PRO A 12 -24.28 1.10 13.03
CA PRO A 12 -22.99 1.13 13.71
C PRO A 12 -22.26 -0.22 13.75
N GLU A 13 -23.01 -1.31 13.85
CA GLU A 13 -22.48 -2.68 13.96
C GLU A 13 -21.80 -3.15 12.66
N VAL A 14 -22.11 -2.51 11.53
CA VAL A 14 -21.59 -2.89 10.21
C VAL A 14 -20.35 -2.07 9.84
N PHE A 15 -20.11 -0.92 10.47
CA PHE A 15 -18.93 -0.10 10.18
C PHE A 15 -17.58 -0.81 10.35
N PRO A 16 -17.37 -1.70 11.35
CA PRO A 16 -16.15 -2.49 11.42
C PRO A 16 -15.94 -3.41 10.20
N LEU A 17 -17.02 -3.97 9.66
CA LEU A 17 -16.96 -4.81 8.46
C LEU A 17 -16.62 -3.97 7.22
N PHE A 18 -17.21 -2.77 7.10
CA PHE A 18 -16.85 -1.83 6.05
C PHE A 18 -15.41 -1.34 6.16
N ALA A 19 -14.89 -1.15 7.37
CA ALA A 19 -13.49 -0.78 7.57
C ALA A 19 -12.56 -1.89 7.06
N ALA A 20 -12.80 -3.15 7.46
CA ALA A 20 -11.98 -4.28 7.02
C ALA A 20 -12.05 -4.47 5.48
N MET A 21 -13.25 -4.46 4.91
CA MET A 21 -13.45 -4.61 3.47
C MET A 21 -12.87 -3.44 2.67
N GLY A 22 -13.06 -2.21 3.16
CA GLY A 22 -12.52 -0.99 2.56
C GLY A 22 -10.99 -0.97 2.58
N VAL A 23 -10.37 -1.43 3.67
CA VAL A 23 -8.91 -1.60 3.74
C VAL A 23 -8.43 -2.63 2.72
N ALA A 24 -9.08 -3.79 2.62
CA ALA A 24 -8.68 -4.82 1.66
C ALA A 24 -8.77 -4.33 0.20
N VAL A 25 -9.90 -3.74 -0.18
CA VAL A 25 -10.09 -3.18 -1.54
C VAL A 25 -9.13 -2.02 -1.79
N GLY A 26 -8.91 -1.17 -0.78
CA GLY A 26 -7.95 -0.07 -0.84
C GLY A 26 -6.53 -0.55 -1.10
N ILE A 27 -6.07 -1.58 -0.38
CA ILE A 27 -4.74 -2.17 -0.60
C ILE A 27 -4.62 -2.72 -2.02
N CYS A 28 -5.62 -3.48 -2.50
CA CYS A 28 -5.63 -4.00 -3.87
C CYS A 28 -5.56 -2.86 -4.91
N GLY A 29 -6.36 -1.81 -4.73
CA GLY A 29 -6.36 -0.65 -5.63
C GLY A 29 -5.02 0.10 -5.63
N LEU A 30 -4.44 0.33 -4.45
CA LEU A 30 -3.12 0.95 -4.32
C LEU A 30 -2.03 0.15 -5.05
N GLN A 31 -2.07 -1.18 -4.96
CA GLN A 31 -1.11 -2.03 -5.67
C GLN A 31 -1.29 -1.97 -7.19
N LEU A 32 -2.54 -1.97 -7.68
CA LEU A 32 -2.82 -1.85 -9.11
C LEU A 32 -2.35 -0.50 -9.66
N ILE A 33 -2.68 0.60 -8.98
CA ILE A 33 -2.24 1.94 -9.37
C ILE A 33 -0.72 2.00 -9.41
N ARG A 34 -0.05 1.52 -8.35
CA ARG A 34 1.41 1.49 -8.29
C ARG A 34 2.00 0.67 -9.45
N ASN A 35 1.44 -0.49 -9.76
CA ASN A 35 1.91 -1.32 -10.87
C ASN A 35 1.73 -0.64 -12.23
N ILE A 36 0.69 0.16 -12.42
CA ILE A 36 0.45 0.87 -13.69
C ILE A 36 1.35 2.11 -13.81
N THR A 37 1.57 2.84 -12.72
CA THR A 37 2.21 4.17 -12.79
C THR A 37 3.69 4.21 -12.41
N THR A 38 4.20 3.17 -11.74
CA THR A 38 5.59 3.16 -11.24
C THR A 38 6.39 1.94 -11.65
N ASN A 39 5.75 0.95 -12.29
CA ASN A 39 6.46 -0.21 -12.78
C ASN A 39 7.23 0.19 -14.06
N PRO A 40 8.57 0.06 -14.07
CA PRO A 40 9.41 0.46 -15.20
C PRO A 40 9.04 -0.24 -16.52
N GLU A 41 8.45 -1.44 -16.44
CA GLU A 41 8.08 -2.24 -17.61
C GLU A 41 6.72 -1.88 -18.21
N VAL A 42 5.87 -1.16 -17.46
CA VAL A 42 4.49 -0.88 -17.87
C VAL A 42 4.41 0.45 -18.62
N ARG A 43 4.19 0.37 -19.94
CA ARG A 43 4.21 1.52 -20.86
C ARG A 43 2.79 1.92 -21.27
N VAL A 44 2.19 2.83 -20.51
CA VAL A 44 0.84 3.37 -20.80
C VAL A 44 0.91 4.54 -21.79
N ASN A 45 1.92 5.40 -21.71
CA ASN A 45 2.11 6.52 -22.64
C ASN A 45 2.69 6.03 -23.99
N LYS A 46 2.20 6.60 -25.09
CA LYS A 46 2.65 6.32 -26.46
C LYS A 46 4.13 6.67 -26.66
N ASP A 47 4.61 7.74 -26.05
CA ASP A 47 6.01 8.18 -26.17
C ASP A 47 6.98 7.12 -25.60
N ASN A 48 6.66 6.58 -24.42
CA ASN A 48 7.44 5.52 -23.78
C ASN A 48 7.39 4.18 -24.54
N ARG A 49 6.34 3.95 -25.34
CA ARG A 49 6.24 2.77 -26.21
C ARG A 49 7.11 2.91 -27.47
N ALA A 50 7.30 4.14 -27.97
CA ALA A 50 8.14 4.41 -29.13
C ALA A 50 9.64 4.41 -28.78
N ALA A 51 10.01 4.61 -27.50
CA ALA A 51 11.38 4.50 -27.03
C ALA A 51 11.86 3.03 -27.11
N GLY A 52 12.75 2.75 -28.07
CA GLY A 52 13.29 1.40 -28.33
C GLY A 52 14.30 0.90 -27.29
N VAL A 53 14.90 1.80 -26.50
CA VAL A 53 15.81 1.50 -25.38
C VAL A 53 15.36 2.28 -24.15
N LEU A 54 15.27 1.60 -23.01
CA LEU A 54 14.69 2.15 -21.78
C LEU A 54 15.80 2.63 -20.82
N GLU A 55 16.12 3.92 -20.86
CA GLU A 55 17.06 4.59 -19.92
C GLU A 55 16.36 4.92 -18.58
N ASN A 56 15.75 3.92 -17.96
CA ASN A 56 14.79 4.07 -16.84
C ASN A 56 15.40 3.90 -15.44
N PHE A 57 16.73 3.78 -15.31
CA PHE A 57 17.42 3.43 -14.05
C PHE A 57 16.90 4.15 -12.80
N ALA A 58 16.65 5.46 -12.87
CA ALA A 58 16.14 6.24 -11.74
C ALA A 58 14.70 5.86 -11.32
N GLU A 59 13.84 5.51 -12.27
CA GLU A 59 12.48 5.03 -12.01
C GLU A 59 12.48 3.60 -11.47
N GLY A 60 13.34 2.73 -12.02
CA GLY A 60 13.58 1.39 -11.48
C GLY A 60 14.10 1.40 -10.03
N GLU A 61 15.06 2.29 -9.72
CA GLU A 61 15.54 2.49 -8.35
C GLU A 61 14.40 2.94 -7.43
N LYS A 62 13.59 3.90 -7.86
CA LYS A 62 12.45 4.41 -7.07
C LYS A 62 11.36 3.36 -6.86
N TYR A 63 11.15 2.47 -7.83
CA TYR A 63 10.21 1.36 -7.72
C TYR A 63 10.67 0.29 -6.72
N SER A 64 11.97 -0.05 -6.75
CA SER A 64 12.60 -1.01 -5.84
C SER A 64 12.71 -0.45 -4.41
N GLU A 65 13.19 0.79 -4.28
CA GLU A 65 13.49 1.48 -3.03
C GLU A 65 12.36 2.43 -2.60
N HIS A 66 11.14 1.92 -2.52
CA HIS A 66 10.02 2.75 -2.07
C HIS A 66 10.18 3.20 -0.60
N GLY A 67 9.57 4.34 -0.24
CA GLY A 67 9.82 5.03 1.04
C GLY A 67 9.64 4.16 2.29
N LEU A 68 8.63 3.29 2.32
CA LEU A 68 8.43 2.34 3.42
C LEU A 68 9.60 1.33 3.53
N ARG A 69 10.11 0.79 2.41
CA ARG A 69 11.26 -0.12 2.41
C ARG A 69 12.53 0.58 2.89
N ARG A 70 12.76 1.83 2.46
CA ARG A 70 13.87 2.67 2.97
C ARG A 70 13.74 2.94 4.48
N PHE A 71 12.54 3.25 4.94
CA PHE A 71 12.28 3.54 6.35
C PHE A 71 12.45 2.32 7.28
N VAL A 72 12.05 1.13 6.82
CA VAL A 72 12.08 -0.10 7.62
C VAL A 72 13.45 -0.80 7.56
N ARG A 73 14.29 -0.52 6.56
CA ARG A 73 15.59 -1.19 6.33
C ARG A 73 16.51 -1.26 7.56
N ASN A 74 16.56 -0.18 8.35
CA ASN A 74 17.45 -0.08 9.50
C ASN A 74 16.73 -0.37 10.83
N LYS A 75 15.49 -0.86 10.79
CA LYS A 75 14.71 -1.20 11.98
C LYS A 75 14.80 -2.70 12.25
N SER A 76 14.98 -3.05 13.52
CA SER A 76 14.86 -4.43 13.96
C SER A 76 13.44 -4.95 13.69
N PRO A 77 13.27 -6.18 13.16
CA PRO A 77 11.95 -6.75 12.94
C PRO A 77 11.28 -7.05 14.29
N GLN A 78 10.51 -6.09 14.80
CA GLN A 78 9.76 -6.18 16.04
C GLN A 78 8.39 -5.54 15.86
N ILE A 79 7.34 -6.20 16.35
CA ILE A 79 5.94 -5.75 16.17
C ILE A 79 5.65 -4.54 17.07
N MET A 80 6.16 -4.55 18.30
CA MET A 80 5.99 -3.46 19.27
C MET A 80 7.31 -3.23 20.02
N PRO A 81 8.24 -2.42 19.48
CA PRO A 81 9.56 -2.21 20.07
C PRO A 81 9.50 -1.69 21.52
N SER A 82 8.54 -0.80 21.81
CA SER A 82 8.36 -0.23 23.15
C SER A 82 7.86 -1.25 24.18
N ILE A 83 6.92 -2.11 23.78
CA ILE A 83 6.41 -3.17 24.67
C ILE A 83 7.48 -4.25 24.85
N ASN A 84 8.17 -4.61 23.78
CA ASN A 84 9.24 -5.60 23.84
C ASN A 84 10.34 -5.13 24.81
N GLY A 85 10.88 -3.92 24.62
CA GLY A 85 11.90 -3.33 25.51
C GLY A 85 11.42 -3.23 26.96
N PHE A 86 10.17 -2.83 27.19
CA PHE A 86 9.60 -2.79 28.55
C PHE A 86 9.67 -4.14 29.30
N PHE A 87 9.50 -5.26 28.59
CA PHE A 87 9.51 -6.60 29.20
C PHE A 87 10.86 -7.32 29.10
N SER A 88 11.73 -6.94 28.15
CA SER A 88 12.98 -7.63 27.87
C SER A 88 14.23 -6.92 28.39
N ASP A 89 14.18 -5.61 28.63
CA ASP A 89 15.35 -4.86 29.08
C ASP A 89 15.52 -5.05 30.60
N PRO A 90 16.60 -5.72 31.07
CA PRO A 90 16.90 -5.78 32.48
C PRO A 90 17.44 -4.40 32.90
N ASN A 91 16.86 -3.81 33.94
CA ASN A 91 17.34 -2.54 34.50
C ASN A 91 18.84 -2.57 34.82
#